data_AF-A0A6P8ZET1-F1
#
_entry.id   AF-A0A6P8ZET1-F1
#
_cell.length_a   1.000
_cell.length_b   1.000
_cell.length_c   1.000
_cell.angle_alpha   90.00
_cell.angle_beta   90.00
_cell.angle_gamma   90.00
#
_symmetry.space_group_name_H-M   'P 1'
#
loop_
_entity.id
_entity.type
_entity.pdbx_description
1 polymer ?
#
loop_
_entity_poly.entity_id
_entity_poly.type
_entity_poly.pdbx_seq_one_letter_code
_entity_poly.pdbx_strand_id
1 'polypeptide(L)'
;MPDRLIKKKLSGNSARAVKLSQLLSSFLSFPVSEQTSAKMRKIMKQGKIVIVLSGRYAGRKAIIVKTSDDGTPEKPFGHALVAGIDRYPRKVTKKMGKNKLKKKSKVKPFLKSLNYNHLMPTRYTAHDISFEKLSPKDLKDPVKRKTHRFQTRVKFESVYKEGKNKWFFQKLRF
;
A
#
# COMPACT_ATOMS: atom_id res chain seq x y z
N MET A 1 72.52 13.68 -15.71
CA MET A 1 72.96 14.22 -17.02
C MET A 1 72.80 13.10 -18.04
N PRO A 2 72.18 13.28 -19.22
CA PRO A 2 72.15 14.47 -20.08
C PRO A 2 70.73 15.02 -20.39
N ASP A 3 70.51 16.33 -20.41
CA ASP A 3 70.50 17.28 -21.56
C ASP A 3 69.10 17.50 -22.15
N ARG A 4 68.38 18.57 -21.77
CA ARG A 4 68.36 19.91 -22.38
C ARG A 4 67.98 19.95 -23.88
N LEU A 5 66.94 20.76 -24.10
CA LEU A 5 66.58 21.51 -25.33
C LEU A 5 65.85 20.74 -26.43
N ILE A 6 64.52 20.94 -26.49
CA ILE A 6 63.88 21.71 -27.57
C ILE A 6 62.70 22.48 -26.96
N LYS A 7 62.84 23.81 -26.90
CA LYS A 7 61.73 24.75 -26.75
C LYS A 7 60.99 24.81 -28.09
N LYS A 8 59.68 24.57 -28.10
CA LYS A 8 58.79 25.38 -28.95
C LYS A 8 57.47 25.64 -28.24
N LYS A 9 57.26 26.94 -28.09
CA LYS A 9 56.19 27.61 -27.35
C LYS A 9 54.94 27.64 -28.24
N LEU A 10 53.80 27.71 -27.56
CA LEU A 10 52.53 28.34 -27.96
C LEU A 10 51.47 27.45 -28.61
N SER A 11 50.43 27.26 -27.82
CA SER A 11 49.07 27.76 -28.08
C SER A 11 47.98 26.67 -28.01
N GLY A 12 47.03 26.90 -27.11
CA GLY A 12 45.65 26.50 -27.33
C GLY A 12 45.22 25.14 -26.79
N ASN A 13 44.24 25.21 -25.89
CA ASN A 13 43.18 24.21 -25.70
C ASN A 13 43.35 23.14 -24.61
N SER A 14 43.60 23.63 -23.39
CA SER A 14 43.27 22.97 -22.11
C SER A 14 41.78 22.56 -21.97
N ALA A 15 40.88 22.99 -22.85
CA ALA A 15 39.44 22.73 -22.71
C ALA A 15 38.91 21.47 -23.45
N ARG A 16 39.67 20.86 -24.37
CA ARG A 16 39.17 19.70 -25.16
C ARG A 16 39.55 18.35 -24.57
N ALA A 17 40.75 18.22 -24.00
CA ALA A 17 41.20 16.97 -23.37
C ALA A 17 40.39 16.65 -22.09
N VAL A 18 40.05 17.68 -21.30
CA VAL A 18 39.18 17.52 -20.12
C VAL A 18 37.77 17.09 -20.52
N LYS A 19 37.26 17.60 -21.64
CA LYS A 19 35.90 17.28 -22.14
C LYS A 19 35.77 15.85 -22.64
N LEU A 20 36.82 15.26 -23.22
CA LEU A 20 36.85 13.83 -23.56
C LEU A 20 36.99 12.93 -22.32
N SER A 21 37.75 13.36 -21.29
CA SER A 21 37.83 12.61 -20.03
C SER A 21 36.52 12.65 -19.22
N GLN A 22 35.73 13.72 -19.32
CA GLN A 22 34.42 13.84 -18.68
C GLN A 22 33.30 13.10 -19.42
N LEU A 23 33.46 12.87 -20.73
CA LEU A 23 32.48 12.09 -21.51
C LEU A 23 32.71 10.58 -21.43
N LEU A 24 33.92 10.13 -21.07
CA LEU A 24 34.21 8.72 -20.81
C LEU A 24 33.82 8.29 -19.37
N SER A 25 33.75 9.23 -18.42
CA SER A 25 33.26 8.95 -17.07
C SER A 25 31.73 8.99 -16.94
N SER A 26 31.02 9.61 -17.89
CA SER A 26 29.55 9.66 -17.91
C SER A 26 28.89 8.43 -18.57
N PHE A 27 29.64 7.63 -19.34
CA PHE A 27 29.11 6.40 -19.97
C PHE A 27 29.29 5.12 -19.14
N LEU A 28 30.06 5.15 -18.04
CA LEU A 28 30.28 4.01 -17.15
C LEU A 28 29.48 4.06 -15.84
N SER A 29 28.57 5.01 -15.70
CA SER A 29 27.64 5.09 -14.57
C SER A 29 26.20 4.71 -14.99
N PHE A 30 26.06 3.63 -15.76
CA PHE A 30 24.80 2.90 -15.69
C PHE A 30 24.77 2.21 -14.33
N PRO A 31 23.79 2.48 -13.46
CA PRO A 31 23.60 1.66 -12.28
C PRO A 31 23.26 0.27 -12.82
N VAL A 32 24.22 -0.65 -12.73
CA VAL A 32 23.94 -2.08 -12.80
C VAL A 32 22.87 -2.30 -11.75
N SER A 33 21.63 -2.45 -12.21
CA SER A 33 20.49 -2.71 -11.36
C SER A 33 20.84 -3.93 -10.55
N GLU A 34 21.04 -3.66 -9.27
CA GLU A 34 21.32 -4.58 -8.20
C GLU A 34 20.56 -5.89 -8.44
N GLN A 35 21.32 -6.98 -8.42
CA GLN A 35 20.87 -8.33 -8.63
C GLN A 35 19.46 -8.51 -8.06
N THR A 36 18.49 -8.80 -8.93
CA THR A 36 17.26 -9.45 -8.50
C THR A 36 17.63 -10.86 -8.03
N SER A 37 18.21 -10.96 -6.84
CA SER A 37 17.99 -12.09 -5.95
C SER A 37 16.49 -12.36 -6.05
N ALA A 38 16.10 -13.60 -6.33
CA ALA A 38 14.71 -14.05 -6.23
C ALA A 38 14.27 -13.99 -4.75
N LYS A 39 14.25 -12.78 -4.19
CA LYS A 39 13.79 -12.41 -2.86
C LYS A 39 12.33 -12.78 -2.88
N MET A 40 11.97 -13.85 -2.18
CA MET A 40 10.59 -14.34 -2.05
C MET A 40 9.65 -13.14 -1.93
N ARG A 41 8.81 -12.93 -2.94
CA ARG A 41 7.96 -11.75 -3.01
C ARG A 41 6.97 -11.80 -1.86
N LYS A 42 7.12 -10.89 -0.90
CA LYS A 42 6.20 -10.74 0.22
C LYS A 42 4.76 -10.56 -0.27
N ILE A 43 3.87 -11.49 0.04
CA ILE A 43 2.47 -11.49 -0.42
C ILE A 43 1.63 -10.48 0.38
N MET A 44 1.87 -10.36 1.69
CA MET A 44 1.15 -9.46 2.58
C MET A 44 1.76 -8.05 2.51
N LYS A 45 1.26 -7.26 1.55
CA LYS A 45 1.61 -5.85 1.35
C LYS A 45 0.42 -4.95 1.67
N GLN A 46 0.67 -3.68 1.91
CA GLN A 46 -0.38 -2.66 1.99
C GLN A 46 -1.23 -2.67 0.71
N GLY A 47 -2.54 -2.46 0.86
CA GLY A 47 -3.49 -2.48 -0.26
C GLY A 47 -3.91 -3.88 -0.72
N LYS A 48 -3.37 -4.96 -0.15
CA LYS A 48 -3.87 -6.32 -0.42
C LYS A 48 -5.20 -6.54 0.30
N ILE A 49 -6.13 -7.20 -0.40
CA ILE A 49 -7.38 -7.65 0.20
C ILE A 49 -7.14 -9.02 0.85
N VAL A 50 -7.63 -9.16 2.07
CA VAL A 50 -7.54 -10.37 2.89
C VAL A 50 -8.92 -10.76 3.41
N ILE A 51 -9.09 -12.03 3.70
CA ILE A 51 -10.26 -12.56 4.41
C ILE A 51 -9.84 -12.84 5.85
N VAL A 52 -10.65 -12.40 6.80
CA VAL A 52 -10.45 -12.70 8.21
C VAL A 52 -10.94 -14.12 8.50
N LEU A 53 -10.08 -14.96 9.05
CA LEU A 53 -10.38 -16.36 9.35
C LEU A 53 -11.05 -16.54 10.71
N SER A 54 -10.66 -15.76 11.72
CA SER A 54 -11.08 -15.97 13.11
C SER A 54 -11.59 -14.72 13.82
N GLY A 55 -12.28 -14.94 14.95
CA GLY A 55 -12.82 -13.90 15.82
C GLY A 55 -14.13 -13.27 15.32
N ARG A 56 -14.54 -12.16 15.95
CA ARG A 56 -15.83 -11.48 15.65
C ARG A 56 -16.00 -11.07 14.18
N TYR A 57 -14.89 -10.91 13.45
CA TYR A 57 -14.91 -10.49 12.05
C TYR A 57 -14.64 -11.63 11.06
N ALA A 58 -14.69 -12.89 11.49
CA ALA A 58 -14.52 -14.04 10.62
C ALA A 58 -15.44 -14.01 9.39
N GLY A 59 -14.92 -14.45 8.25
CA GLY A 59 -15.61 -14.45 6.96
C GLY A 59 -15.79 -13.08 6.32
N ARG A 60 -15.24 -12.01 6.94
CA ARG A 60 -15.29 -10.65 6.39
C ARG A 60 -14.01 -10.32 5.62
N LYS A 61 -14.19 -9.52 4.59
CA LYS A 61 -13.15 -8.97 3.72
C LYS A 61 -12.58 -7.72 4.36
N ALA A 62 -11.26 -7.60 4.33
CA ALA A 62 -10.54 -6.44 4.83
C ALA A 62 -9.37 -6.09 3.92
N ILE A 63 -8.92 -4.84 3.99
CA ILE A 63 -7.74 -4.34 3.28
C ILE A 63 -6.65 -4.11 4.31
N ILE A 64 -5.43 -4.52 3.99
CA ILE A 64 -4.24 -4.22 4.80
C ILE A 64 -3.88 -2.74 4.62
N VAL A 65 -3.95 -1.98 5.71
CA VAL A 65 -3.56 -0.56 5.74
C VAL A 65 -2.10 -0.42 6.12
N LYS A 66 -1.66 -1.15 7.14
CA LYS A 66 -0.27 -1.14 7.61
C LYS A 66 0.16 -2.55 7.95
N THR A 67 1.37 -2.91 7.55
CA THR A 67 2.04 -4.17 7.90
C THR A 67 3.09 -3.91 8.96
N SER A 68 3.18 -4.79 9.95
CA SER A 68 4.22 -4.81 10.98
C SER A 68 4.75 -6.24 11.06
N ASP A 69 5.91 -6.48 10.47
CA ASP A 69 6.48 -7.83 10.34
C ASP A 69 7.32 -8.20 11.55
N ASP A 70 8.13 -7.25 12.02
CA ASP A 70 9.09 -7.43 13.12
C ASP A 70 8.42 -7.36 14.51
N GLY A 71 7.08 -7.37 14.55
CA GLY A 71 6.33 -7.18 15.78
C GLY A 71 6.42 -5.76 16.33
N THR A 72 5.84 -5.56 17.50
CA THR A 72 5.86 -4.32 18.28
C THR A 72 6.08 -4.75 19.73
N PRO A 73 6.65 -3.94 20.64
CA PRO A 73 6.81 -4.32 22.04
C PRO A 73 5.53 -4.85 22.71
N GLU A 74 4.35 -4.35 22.30
CA GLU A 74 3.07 -4.85 22.80
C GLU A 74 2.65 -6.22 22.21
N LYS A 75 3.15 -6.56 21.02
CA LYS A 75 2.77 -7.73 20.22
C LYS A 75 3.99 -8.26 19.46
N PRO A 76 4.67 -9.30 19.95
CA PRO A 76 5.92 -9.80 19.34
C PRO A 76 5.70 -10.53 18.01
N PHE A 77 4.46 -10.78 17.61
CA PHE A 77 4.11 -11.47 16.37
C PHE A 77 3.84 -10.50 15.21
N GLY A 78 4.07 -11.00 13.99
CA GLY A 78 3.71 -10.33 12.75
C GLY A 78 2.21 -10.05 12.67
N HIS A 79 1.86 -8.79 12.45
CA HIS A 79 0.47 -8.37 12.42
C HIS A 79 0.23 -7.27 11.38
N ALA A 80 -1.02 -7.18 10.93
CA ALA A 80 -1.49 -6.11 10.07
C ALA A 80 -2.55 -5.28 10.76
N LEU A 81 -2.51 -3.98 10.53
CA LEU A 81 -3.67 -3.14 10.71
C LEU A 81 -4.57 -3.28 9.48
N VAL A 82 -5.80 -3.74 9.71
CA VAL A 82 -6.78 -3.96 8.65
C VAL A 82 -7.98 -3.03 8.78
N ALA A 83 -8.48 -2.59 7.62
CA ALA A 83 -9.75 -1.89 7.47
C ALA A 83 -10.70 -2.77 6.67
N GLY A 84 -11.78 -3.24 7.29
CA GLY A 84 -12.71 -4.17 6.67
C GLY A 84 -14.17 -3.76 6.77
N ILE A 85 -15.03 -4.56 6.15
CA ILE A 85 -16.48 -4.33 6.13
C ILE A 85 -17.17 -5.31 7.08
N ASP A 86 -17.80 -4.78 8.13
CA ASP A 86 -18.62 -5.55 9.07
C ASP A 86 -20.00 -5.83 8.46
N ARG A 87 -20.63 -4.76 7.97
CA ARG A 87 -21.91 -4.83 7.27
C ARG A 87 -21.74 -4.44 5.81
N TYR A 88 -21.88 -5.42 4.93
CA TYR A 88 -21.87 -5.25 3.49
C TYR A 88 -23.09 -4.49 2.98
N PRO A 89 -22.95 -3.73 1.88
CA PRO A 89 -24.09 -3.15 1.20
C PRO A 89 -24.99 -4.27 0.65
N ARG A 90 -26.30 -4.07 0.73
CA ARG A 90 -27.28 -5.04 0.21
C ARG A 90 -27.53 -4.79 -1.27
N LYS A 91 -27.90 -5.84 -2.02
CA LYS A 91 -28.27 -5.73 -3.44
C LYS A 91 -29.35 -4.65 -3.64
N VAL A 92 -29.09 -3.77 -4.60
CA VAL A 92 -29.98 -2.70 -5.06
C VAL A 92 -30.61 -3.10 -6.39
N THR A 93 -31.86 -2.71 -6.63
CA THR A 93 -32.60 -2.99 -7.87
C THR A 93 -33.25 -1.70 -8.37
N LYS A 94 -33.45 -1.57 -9.69
CA LYS A 94 -33.98 -0.35 -10.33
C LYS A 94 -35.36 0.08 -9.78
N LYS A 95 -36.20 -0.86 -9.36
CA LYS A 95 -37.53 -0.61 -8.79
C LYS A 95 -37.53 0.07 -7.40
N MET A 96 -36.37 0.19 -6.74
CA MET A 96 -36.31 0.74 -5.38
C MET A 96 -36.30 2.27 -5.38
N GLY A 97 -37.11 2.89 -4.52
CA GLY A 97 -37.05 4.33 -4.28
C GLY A 97 -35.74 4.80 -3.62
N LYS A 98 -35.43 6.09 -3.79
CA LYS A 98 -34.18 6.74 -3.34
C LYS A 98 -33.85 6.48 -1.86
N ASN A 99 -34.87 6.51 -1.00
CA ASN A 99 -34.71 6.27 0.45
C ASN A 99 -34.29 4.82 0.78
N LYS A 100 -34.87 3.83 0.10
CA LYS A 100 -34.50 2.41 0.27
C LYS A 100 -33.10 2.16 -0.28
N LEU A 101 -32.75 2.79 -1.40
CA LEU A 101 -31.42 2.72 -2.01
C LEU A 101 -30.35 3.26 -1.05
N LYS A 102 -30.54 4.46 -0.50
CA LYS A 102 -29.62 5.06 0.49
C LYS A 102 -29.45 4.16 1.71
N LYS A 103 -30.52 3.55 2.23
CA LYS A 103 -30.44 2.62 3.38
C LYS A 103 -29.65 1.34 3.07
N LYS A 104 -29.78 0.79 1.86
CA LYS A 104 -29.11 -0.46 1.43
C LYS A 104 -27.63 -0.27 1.07
N SER A 105 -27.25 0.90 0.58
CA SER A 105 -25.85 1.25 0.26
C SER A 105 -25.00 1.62 1.48
N LYS A 106 -25.60 1.74 2.68
CA LYS A 106 -24.85 2.02 3.92
C LYS A 106 -23.91 0.87 4.25
N VAL A 107 -22.62 1.17 4.41
CA VAL A 107 -21.60 0.23 4.87
C VAL A 107 -21.24 0.51 6.33
N LYS A 108 -20.93 -0.55 7.09
CA LYS A 108 -20.34 -0.42 8.44
C LYS A 108 -18.92 -0.96 8.38
N PRO A 109 -17.89 -0.09 8.43
CA PRO A 109 -16.52 -0.55 8.47
C PRO A 109 -16.08 -0.92 9.89
N PHE A 110 -15.00 -1.69 9.98
CA PHE A 110 -14.25 -1.93 11.19
C PHE A 110 -12.76 -1.70 10.95
N LEU A 111 -12.06 -1.31 12.03
CA LEU A 111 -10.62 -1.15 12.06
C LEU A 111 -10.09 -2.05 13.16
N LYS A 112 -9.12 -2.91 12.85
CA LYS A 112 -8.56 -3.86 13.81
C LYS A 112 -7.14 -4.23 13.45
N SER A 113 -6.27 -4.36 14.45
CA SER A 113 -4.97 -5.02 14.31
C SER A 113 -5.18 -6.53 14.49
N LEU A 114 -4.78 -7.31 13.48
CA LEU A 114 -4.93 -8.77 13.41
C LEU A 114 -3.58 -9.43 13.12
N ASN A 115 -3.34 -10.60 13.71
CA ASN A 115 -2.21 -11.46 13.40
C ASN A 115 -2.34 -11.99 11.95
N TYR A 116 -1.22 -12.15 11.26
CA TYR A 116 -1.17 -12.75 9.93
C TYR A 116 -1.75 -14.18 9.86
N ASN A 117 -1.60 -14.99 10.92
CA ASN A 117 -2.18 -16.34 10.95
C ASN A 117 -3.72 -16.34 10.88
N HIS A 118 -4.36 -15.22 11.21
CA HIS A 118 -5.82 -15.06 11.16
C HIS A 118 -6.31 -14.39 9.88
N LEU A 119 -5.42 -14.21 8.91
CA LEU A 119 -5.69 -13.55 7.65
C LEU A 119 -5.36 -14.51 6.50
N MET A 120 -6.34 -14.76 5.65
CA MET A 120 -6.13 -15.43 4.38
C MET A 120 -5.85 -14.38 3.30
N PRO A 121 -4.66 -14.37 2.67
CA PRO A 121 -4.40 -13.48 1.55
C PRO A 121 -5.24 -13.87 0.34
N THR A 122 -5.69 -12.87 -0.40
CA THR A 122 -6.47 -13.08 -1.63
C THR A 122 -5.71 -12.54 -2.83
N ARG A 123 -6.13 -12.96 -4.04
CA ARG A 123 -5.55 -12.46 -5.30
C ARG A 123 -5.79 -10.96 -5.49
N TYR A 124 -6.90 -10.44 -4.97
CA TYR A 124 -7.34 -9.07 -5.23
C TYR A 124 -6.53 -8.02 -4.46
N THR A 125 -6.33 -6.88 -5.11
CA THR A 125 -5.71 -5.68 -4.54
C THR A 125 -6.67 -4.51 -4.63
N ALA A 126 -6.61 -3.63 -3.65
CA ALA A 126 -7.33 -2.37 -3.59
C ALA A 126 -6.32 -1.23 -3.68
N HIS A 127 -5.80 -0.98 -4.88
CA HIS A 127 -4.85 0.11 -5.11
C HIS A 127 -5.53 1.50 -5.04
N ASP A 128 -6.83 1.56 -5.34
CA ASP A 128 -7.58 2.82 -5.42
C ASP A 128 -7.92 3.43 -4.06
N ILE A 129 -7.71 2.69 -2.96
CA ILE A 129 -8.18 3.08 -1.63
C ILE A 129 -6.97 3.52 -0.79
N SER A 130 -6.63 4.80 -0.93
CA SER A 130 -5.63 5.43 -0.07
C SER A 130 -6.23 5.75 1.29
N PHE A 131 -5.73 5.08 2.32
CA PHE A 131 -6.05 5.40 3.70
C PHE A 131 -5.03 6.39 4.23
N GLU A 132 -5.50 7.38 5.00
CA GLU A 132 -4.61 8.22 5.82
C GLU A 132 -3.79 7.32 6.75
N LYS A 133 -2.58 7.75 7.12
CA LYS A 133 -1.67 7.00 8.00
C LYS A 133 -2.35 6.71 9.34
N LEU A 134 -3.00 5.56 9.45
CA LEU A 134 -3.57 5.06 10.70
C LEU A 134 -2.45 4.47 11.55
N SER A 135 -2.28 5.00 12.76
CA SER A 135 -1.35 4.42 13.73
C SER A 135 -2.06 3.38 14.61
N PRO A 136 -1.37 2.29 15.02
CA PRO A 136 -1.93 1.31 15.95
C PRO A 136 -2.24 1.92 17.32
N LYS A 137 -1.55 2.99 17.72
CA LYS A 137 -1.74 3.68 19.01
C LYS A 137 -3.06 4.44 19.05
N ASP A 138 -3.42 5.12 17.96
CA ASP A 138 -4.68 5.88 17.85
C ASP A 138 -5.94 4.99 17.89
N LEU A 139 -5.76 3.69 17.67
CA LEU A 139 -6.84 2.73 17.81
C LEU A 139 -7.16 2.39 19.25
N LYS A 140 -6.33 2.71 20.25
CA LYS A 140 -6.63 2.43 21.66
C LYS A 140 -7.76 3.34 22.16
N ASP A 141 -7.70 4.62 21.80
CA ASP A 141 -8.67 5.64 22.20
C ASP A 141 -10.02 5.47 21.47
N PRO A 142 -11.15 5.43 22.19
CA PRO A 142 -12.46 5.22 21.58
C PRO A 142 -12.89 6.38 20.66
N VAL A 143 -12.49 7.61 20.98
CA VAL A 143 -12.84 8.82 20.22
C VAL A 143 -12.17 8.80 18.85
N LYS A 144 -10.83 8.64 18.80
CA LYS A 144 -10.05 8.54 17.56
C LYS A 144 -10.49 7.35 16.71
N ARG A 145 -10.75 6.20 17.34
CA ARG A 145 -11.28 5.01 16.66
C ARG A 145 -12.62 5.29 15.97
N LYS A 146 -13.51 6.11 16.57
CA LYS A 146 -14.79 6.49 15.97
C LYS A 146 -14.60 7.42 14.76
N THR A 147 -13.69 8.38 14.87
CA THR A 147 -13.32 9.30 13.77
C THR A 147 -12.77 8.54 12.56
N HIS A 148 -11.78 7.68 12.76
CA HIS A 148 -11.22 6.89 11.66
C HIS A 148 -12.22 5.91 11.05
N ARG A 149 -13.13 5.34 11.87
CA ARG A 149 -14.22 4.51 11.36
C ARG A 149 -15.17 5.31 10.47
N PHE A 150 -15.45 6.57 10.83
CA PHE A 150 -16.28 7.46 10.03
C PHE A 150 -15.58 7.84 8.70
N GLN A 151 -14.30 8.22 8.74
CA GLN A 151 -13.51 8.49 7.53
C GLN A 151 -13.47 7.27 6.59
N THR A 152 -13.21 6.08 7.15
CA THR A 152 -13.20 4.82 6.41
C THR A 152 -14.56 4.52 5.78
N ARG A 153 -15.65 4.84 6.50
CA ARG A 153 -17.01 4.65 5.99
C ARG A 153 -17.25 5.51 4.76
N VAL A 154 -16.92 6.80 4.82
CA VAL A 154 -17.12 7.73 3.70
C VAL A 154 -16.34 7.26 2.47
N LYS A 155 -15.08 6.84 2.65
CA LYS A 155 -14.22 6.31 1.58
C LYS A 155 -14.79 5.01 0.97
N PHE A 156 -15.30 4.08 1.79
CA PHE A 156 -15.94 2.88 1.26
C PHE A 156 -17.27 3.15 0.56
N GLU A 157 -18.06 4.13 1.03
CA GLU A 157 -19.30 4.52 0.35
C GLU A 157 -19.03 5.22 -0.98
N SER A 158 -17.96 6.01 -1.12
CA SER A 158 -17.58 6.63 -2.40
C SER A 158 -17.14 5.57 -3.42
N VAL A 159 -16.21 4.68 -3.03
CA VAL A 159 -15.70 3.60 -3.90
C VAL A 159 -16.83 2.67 -4.35
N TYR A 160 -17.79 2.36 -3.46
CA TYR A 160 -18.95 1.55 -3.81
C TYR A 160 -19.85 2.23 -4.84
N LYS A 161 -20.06 3.55 -4.73
CA LYS A 161 -20.87 4.31 -5.70
C LYS A 161 -20.19 4.40 -7.07
N GLU A 162 -18.87 4.50 -7.09
CA GLU A 162 -18.06 4.43 -8.32
C GLU A 162 -18.08 3.04 -8.96
N GLY A 163 -18.52 1.99 -8.24
CA GLY A 163 -18.62 0.63 -8.76
C GLY A 163 -17.27 -0.08 -8.93
N LYS A 164 -16.20 0.48 -8.34
CA LYS A 164 -14.86 -0.13 -8.30
C LYS A 164 -14.80 -1.26 -7.26
N ASN A 165 -13.89 -2.20 -7.45
CA ASN A 165 -13.63 -3.29 -6.49
C ASN A 165 -14.90 -4.05 -6.06
N LYS A 166 -15.78 -4.39 -7.01
CA LYS A 166 -17.09 -5.06 -6.77
C LYS A 166 -16.97 -6.28 -5.86
N TRP A 167 -15.92 -7.08 -6.05
CA TRP A 167 -15.66 -8.25 -5.24
C TRP A 167 -15.51 -7.92 -3.75
N PHE A 168 -14.89 -6.80 -3.40
CA PHE A 168 -14.71 -6.40 -1.99
C PHE A 168 -16.04 -6.14 -1.28
N PHE A 169 -17.02 -5.56 -1.98
CA PHE A 169 -18.34 -5.22 -1.43
C PHE A 169 -19.35 -6.38 -1.47
N GLN A 170 -19.04 -7.46 -2.18
CA GLN A 170 -19.87 -8.65 -2.20
C GLN A 170 -19.61 -9.50 -0.95
N LYS A 171 -20.67 -9.78 -0.19
CA LYS A 171 -20.60 -10.69 0.96
C LYS A 171 -20.19 -12.09 0.51
N LEU A 172 -19.19 -12.67 1.17
CA LEU A 172 -18.82 -14.07 0.98
C LEU A 172 -19.87 -14.96 1.66
N ARG A 173 -20.31 -16.01 0.98
CA ARG A 173 -21.21 -17.03 1.52
C ARG A 173 -20.34 -18.26 1.79
N PHE A 174 -20.18 -18.57 3.06
CA PHE A 174 -19.55 -19.78 3.57
C PHE A 174 -20.65 -20.60 4.24
#